data_AF-A0A2G8RL47-F1
#
_entry.id   AF-A0A2G8RL47-F1
#
_cell.length_a   1.000
_cell.length_b   1.000
_cell.length_c   1.000
_cell.angle_alpha   90.00
_cell.angle_beta   90.00
_cell.angle_gamma   90.00
#
_symmetry.space_group_name_H-M   'P 1'
#
loop_
_entity.id
_entity.type
_entity.pdbx_description
1 polymer ?
#
loop_
_entity_poly.entity_id
_entity_poly.type
_entity_poly.pdbx_seq_one_letter_code
_entity_poly.pdbx_strand_id
1 'polypeptide(L)'
;MLAAIDGRTTRHQGYALSIKHRKRIDLRRENDPPDRFLILLTFGWAKTVGGMAQTVYRGVERVRSRFILTMAANNLARLPRLLEV
;
A
#
# COMPACT_ATOMS: atom_id res chain seq x y z
N MET A 1 -19.05 -1.55 9.07
CA MET A 1 -18.85 -2.97 8.71
C MET A 1 -17.38 -3.42 8.68
N LEU A 2 -16.37 -2.55 8.92
CA LEU A 2 -14.94 -2.92 8.87
C LEU A 2 -14.28 -3.33 10.21
N ALA A 3 -14.92 -3.10 11.36
CA ALA A 3 -14.29 -3.32 12.67
C ALA A 3 -14.37 -4.76 13.22
N ALA A 4 -15.23 -5.62 12.65
CA ALA A 4 -15.46 -6.97 13.17
C ALA A 4 -14.43 -8.02 12.71
N ILE A 5 -13.53 -7.66 11.79
CA ILE A 5 -12.48 -8.55 11.27
C ILE A 5 -11.27 -8.59 12.22
N ASP A 6 -10.93 -7.47 12.87
CA ASP A 6 -9.70 -7.31 13.65
C ASP A 6 -9.58 -8.27 14.85
N GLY A 7 -10.71 -8.72 15.42
CA GLY A 7 -10.71 -9.62 16.59
C GLY A 7 -10.19 -11.04 16.31
N ARG A 8 -10.18 -11.51 15.05
CA ARG A 8 -9.66 -12.84 14.68
C ARG A 8 -8.16 -12.84 14.39
N THR A 9 -7.58 -11.69 14.02
CA THR A 9 -6.18 -11.54 13.57
C THR A 9 -5.22 -11.00 14.63
N THR A 10 -5.73 -10.61 15.80
CA THR A 10 -4.96 -10.08 16.95
C THR A 10 -4.20 -11.12 17.77
N ARG A 11 -4.26 -12.41 17.42
CA ARG A 11 -3.71 -13.52 18.23
C ARG A 11 -2.17 -13.61 18.26
N HIS A 12 -1.45 -12.79 17.49
CA HIS A 12 0.01 -12.92 17.35
C HIS A 12 0.73 -11.57 17.57
N GLN A 13 1.79 -11.57 18.37
CA GLN A 13 2.61 -10.37 18.65
C GLN A 13 3.14 -9.70 17.37
N GLY A 14 3.37 -10.49 16.31
CA GLY A 14 3.76 -9.99 14.98
C GLY A 14 2.75 -9.04 14.33
N TYR A 15 1.45 -9.18 14.61
CA TYR A 15 0.42 -8.28 14.07
C TYR A 15 0.53 -6.88 14.70
N ALA A 16 0.71 -6.80 16.01
CA ALA A 16 0.92 -5.55 16.72
C ALA A 16 2.21 -4.86 16.27
N LEU A 17 3.28 -5.63 16.04
CA LEU A 17 4.54 -5.12 15.49
C LEU A 17 4.37 -4.59 14.06
N SER A 18 3.62 -5.30 13.21
CA SER A 18 3.30 -4.89 11.83
C SER A 18 2.51 -3.58 11.78
N ILE A 19 1.51 -3.40 12.66
CA ILE A 19 0.76 -2.15 12.77
C ILE A 19 1.66 -1.02 13.28
N LYS A 20 2.50 -1.27 14.30
CA LYS A 20 3.48 -0.29 14.80
C LYS A 20 4.47 0.12 13.71
N HIS A 21 4.96 -0.80 12.88
CA HIS A 21 5.88 -0.49 11.78
C HIS A 21 5.22 0.33 10.66
N ARG A 22 3.99 -0.02 10.24
CA ARG A 22 3.22 0.80 9.29
C ARG A 22 3.01 2.21 9.82
N LYS A 23 2.59 2.33 11.07
CA LYS A 23 2.44 3.63 11.74
C LYS A 23 3.77 4.37 11.91
N ARG A 24 4.90 3.71 12.11
CA ARG A 24 6.22 4.36 12.26
C ARG A 24 6.71 4.95 10.93
N ILE A 25 6.43 4.29 9.81
CA ILE A 25 6.63 4.87 8.47
C ILE A 25 5.72 6.08 8.26
N ASP A 26 4.47 6.02 8.78
CA ASP A 26 3.52 7.13 8.79
C ASP A 26 3.75 8.18 9.91
N LEU A 27 4.60 7.99 10.93
CA LEU A 27 4.77 8.89 12.11
C LEU A 27 6.12 9.60 12.11
N ARG A 28 7.10 9.12 11.35
CA ARG A 28 8.28 9.91 10.96
C ARG A 28 7.89 11.15 10.10
N ARG A 29 6.59 11.26 9.79
CA ARG A 29 5.80 12.19 8.99
C ARG A 29 5.91 13.70 9.23
N GLU A 30 6.44 14.19 10.34
CA GLU A 30 6.48 15.65 10.51
C GLU A 30 7.64 16.27 9.72
N ASN A 31 8.69 15.49 9.42
CA ASN A 31 9.90 15.97 8.71
C ASN A 31 10.42 15.01 7.63
N ASP A 32 9.68 13.95 7.27
CA ASP A 32 10.09 13.04 6.18
C ASP A 32 9.81 13.69 4.81
N PRO A 33 10.72 13.51 3.82
CA PRO A 33 10.50 14.03 2.49
C PRO A 33 9.25 13.36 1.84
N PRO A 34 8.53 14.10 0.97
CA PRO A 34 7.19 13.72 0.50
C PRO A 34 7.13 12.38 -0.24
N ASP A 35 8.26 11.85 -0.70
CA ASP A 35 8.40 10.60 -1.45
C ASP A 35 8.02 9.35 -0.63
N ARG A 36 8.23 9.34 0.70
CA ARG A 36 7.93 8.15 1.52
C ARG A 36 6.44 7.93 1.80
N PHE A 37 5.66 9.00 1.93
CA PHE A 37 4.21 8.89 2.05
C PHE A 37 3.58 8.37 0.75
N LEU A 38 4.16 8.75 -0.40
CA LEU A 38 3.71 8.28 -1.70
C LEU A 38 3.86 6.75 -1.82
N ILE A 39 4.94 6.16 -1.32
CA ILE A 39 5.16 4.70 -1.33
C ILE A 39 4.01 3.97 -0.62
N LEU A 40 3.66 4.36 0.61
CA LEU A 40 2.58 3.71 1.36
C LEU A 40 1.22 3.88 0.67
N LEU A 41 0.92 5.08 0.19
CA LEU A 41 -0.33 5.37 -0.51
C LEU A 41 -0.42 4.58 -1.83
N THR A 42 0.71 4.39 -2.51
CA THR A 42 0.81 3.64 -3.77
C THR A 42 0.66 2.13 -3.53
N PHE A 43 1.25 1.57 -2.47
CA PHE A 43 1.01 0.18 -2.05
C PHE A 43 -0.42 -0.06 -1.57
N GLY A 44 -1.04 0.92 -0.91
CA GLY A 44 -2.46 0.86 -0.55
C GLY A 44 -3.35 0.76 -1.79
N TRP A 45 -3.12 1.62 -2.78
CA TRP A 45 -3.87 1.63 -4.04
C TRP A 45 -3.63 0.37 -4.89
N ALA A 46 -2.40 -0.14 -4.91
CA ALA A 46 -2.09 -1.39 -5.60
C ALA A 46 -2.86 -2.59 -5.02
N LYS A 47 -3.14 -2.59 -3.72
CA LYS A 47 -3.94 -3.63 -3.06
C LYS A 47 -5.44 -3.49 -3.37
N THR A 48 -5.96 -2.27 -3.36
CA THR A 48 -7.40 -2.02 -3.54
C THR A 48 -7.83 -1.99 -5.00
N VAL A 49 -7.08 -1.32 -5.87
CA VAL A 49 -7.40 -1.15 -7.30
C VAL A 49 -6.59 -2.11 -8.18
N GLY A 50 -5.33 -2.36 -7.83
CA GLY A 50 -4.46 -3.24 -8.61
C GLY A 50 -4.78 -4.73 -8.45
N GLY A 51 -5.53 -5.12 -7.42
CA GLY A 51 -5.78 -6.53 -7.07
C GLY A 51 -4.56 -7.22 -6.45
N MET A 52 -3.58 -6.47 -5.94
CA MET A 52 -2.34 -7.05 -5.39
C MET A 52 -2.52 -7.65 -3.99
N ALA A 53 -3.69 -7.51 -3.38
CA ALA A 53 -4.02 -8.20 -2.13
C ALA A 53 -4.24 -9.71 -2.34
N GLN A 54 -4.73 -10.12 -3.52
CA GLN A 54 -4.98 -11.51 -3.91
C GLN A 54 -4.72 -11.66 -5.42
N THR A 55 -3.47 -11.90 -5.80
CA THR A 55 -3.11 -11.99 -7.23
C THR A 55 -3.59 -13.30 -7.83
N VAL A 56 -4.35 -13.24 -8.91
CA VAL A 56 -4.78 -14.44 -9.67
C VAL A 56 -3.68 -15.01 -10.58
N TYR A 57 -2.56 -14.29 -10.73
CA TYR A 57 -1.42 -14.69 -11.54
C TYR A 57 -0.56 -15.73 -10.81
N ARG A 58 -0.16 -16.77 -11.53
CA ARG A 58 0.80 -17.78 -11.05
C ARG A 58 2.18 -17.52 -11.65
N GLY A 59 3.21 -17.57 -10.80
CA GLY A 59 4.60 -17.33 -11.18
C GLY A 59 5.06 -15.89 -10.93
N VAL A 60 6.31 -15.75 -10.47
CA VAL A 60 6.91 -14.46 -10.05
C VAL A 60 6.93 -13.44 -11.18
N GLU A 61 7.27 -13.86 -12.40
CA GLU A 61 7.35 -12.96 -13.55
C GLU A 61 5.99 -12.32 -13.89
N ARG A 62 4.89 -13.10 -13.87
CA ARG A 62 3.56 -12.56 -14.16
C ARG A 62 3.08 -11.60 -13.07
N VAL A 63 3.35 -11.92 -11.80
CA VAL A 63 3.06 -11.03 -10.68
C VAL A 63 3.87 -9.75 -10.79
N ARG A 64 5.16 -9.84 -11.14
CA ARG A 64 6.05 -8.70 -11.32
C ARG A 64 5.57 -7.77 -12.44
N SER A 65 5.21 -8.31 -13.61
CA SER A 65 4.68 -7.49 -14.71
C SER A 65 3.41 -6.74 -14.30
N ARG A 66 2.47 -7.42 -13.63
CA ARG A 66 1.24 -6.79 -13.15
C ARG A 66 1.51 -5.72 -12.08
N PHE A 67 2.45 -5.99 -11.19
CA PHE A 67 2.86 -5.06 -10.15
C PHE A 67 3.41 -3.77 -10.76
N ILE A 68 4.36 -3.87 -11.69
CA ILE A 68 4.95 -2.71 -12.37
C ILE A 68 3.88 -1.90 -13.11
N LEU A 69 2.98 -2.57 -13.84
CA LEU A 69 1.86 -1.91 -14.53
C LEU A 69 0.95 -1.14 -13.56
N THR A 70 0.63 -1.76 -12.42
CA THR A 70 -0.22 -1.14 -11.39
C THR A 70 0.46 0.10 -10.79
N MET A 71 1.77 0.05 -10.56
CA MET A 71 2.52 1.19 -10.04
C MET A 71 2.63 2.32 -11.07
N ALA A 72 2.85 2.00 -12.34
CA ALA A 72 2.82 2.99 -13.41
C ALA A 72 1.44 3.67 -13.54
N ALA A 73 0.36 2.89 -13.49
CA ALA A 73 -1.00 3.43 -13.52
C ALA A 73 -1.30 4.31 -12.30
N ASN A 74 -0.77 3.96 -11.11
CA ASN A 74 -0.92 4.79 -9.92
C ASN A 74 -0.22 6.15 -10.07
N ASN A 75 0.97 6.17 -10.66
CA ASN A 75 1.69 7.42 -10.94
C ASN A 75 0.89 8.30 -11.91
N LEU A 76 0.36 7.72 -12.98
CA LEU A 76 -0.47 8.43 -13.96
C LEU A 76 -1.76 9.00 -13.34
N ALA A 77 -2.47 8.20 -12.53
CA ALA A 77 -3.70 8.63 -11.85
C ALA A 77 -3.49 9.78 -10.85
N ARG A 78 -2.24 10.03 -10.44
CA ARG A 78 -1.87 11.09 -9.51
C ARG A 78 -1.36 12.36 -10.18
N LEU A 79 -0.93 12.29 -11.44
CA LEU A 79 -0.45 13.46 -12.19
C LEU A 79 -1.42 14.64 -12.12
N PRO A 80 -2.75 14.47 -12.28
CA PRO A 80 -3.68 15.61 -12.19
C PRO A 80 -3.63 16.32 -10.83
N ARG A 81 -3.50 15.57 -9.72
CA ARG A 81 -3.43 16.15 -8.37
C ARG A 81 -2.06 16.77 -8.03
N LEU A 82 -1.04 16.48 -8.81
CA LEU A 82 0.29 17.10 -8.68
C LEU A 82 0.44 18.34 -9.57
N LEU A 83 -0.39 18.45 -10.61
CA LEU A 83 -0.42 19.58 -11.55
C LEU A 83 -1.47 20.64 -11.20
N GLU A 84 -2.45 20.30 -10.36
CA GLU A 84 -3.27 21.30 -9.63
C GLU A 84 -2.38 21.99 -8.59
N VAL A 85 -1.69 23.04 -9.04
CA VAL A 85 -1.02 24.08 -8.22
C VAL A 85 -1.98 25.24 -8.01
#